data_AF-A0A956ZAI5-F1
#
_entry.id   AF-A0A956ZAI5-F1
#
_cell.length_a   1.000
_cell.length_b   1.000
_cell.length_c   1.000
_cell.angle_alpha   90.00
_cell.angle_beta   90.00
_cell.angle_gamma   90.00
#
_symmetry.space_group_name_H-M   'P 1'
#
loop_
_entity.id
_entity.type
_entity.pdbx_description
1 polymer ?
#
loop_
_entity_poly.entity_id
_entity_poly.type
_entity_poly.pdbx_seq_one_letter_code
_entity_poly.pdbx_strand_id
1 'polypeptide(L)'
;LDERFPERLLTPRDYQAAKEALEWEEYLDEEIGVQIRLWFYYYTLPDRDRALGFLLEGAPWYGRLLYPLIYPKVRSAMTDHMNINAASAKQAQERMLAALERLDSVLKERRFLVADSFTRADLTACALLSPYCASGKSDAQFSAAFPTEVCSLRDQHKNRPFFNWVRNMYQSYR
;
A
#
# COMPACT_ATOMS: atom_id res chain seq x y z
N LEU A 1 -7.87 -7.83 -16.35
CA LEU A 1 -9.26 -7.78 -15.83
C LEU A 1 -10.22 -7.33 -16.90
N ASP A 2 -9.91 -6.24 -17.60
CA ASP A 2 -10.72 -5.72 -18.72
C ASP A 2 -11.02 -6.75 -19.82
N GLU A 3 -10.05 -7.59 -20.18
CA GLU A 3 -10.27 -8.69 -21.14
C GLU A 3 -11.27 -9.75 -20.64
N ARG A 4 -11.32 -9.99 -19.33
CA ARG A 4 -12.16 -11.02 -18.71
C ARG A 4 -13.54 -10.50 -18.31
N PHE A 5 -13.68 -9.20 -18.08
CA PHE A 5 -14.93 -8.56 -17.61
C PHE A 5 -15.21 -7.29 -18.43
N PRO A 6 -15.60 -7.41 -19.71
CA PRO A 6 -15.75 -6.28 -20.62
C PRO A 6 -16.91 -5.33 -20.27
N GLU A 7 -17.84 -5.76 -19.40
CA GLU A 7 -18.96 -4.94 -18.93
C GLU A 7 -18.59 -4.01 -17.76
N ARG A 8 -17.41 -4.18 -17.16
CA ARG A 8 -16.88 -3.36 -16.06
C ARG A 8 -15.42 -3.02 -16.32
N LEU A 9 -15.19 -2.22 -17.35
CA LEU A 9 -13.84 -1.80 -17.74
C LEU A 9 -13.22 -0.90 -16.66
N LEU A 10 -12.01 -1.24 -16.25
CA LEU A 10 -11.16 -0.39 -15.40
C LEU A 10 -10.40 0.65 -16.23
N THR A 11 -10.21 0.37 -17.53
CA THR A 11 -9.72 1.35 -18.50
C THR A 11 -10.90 2.06 -19.18
N PRO A 12 -11.07 3.37 -19.00
CA PRO A 12 -12.09 4.14 -19.70
C PRO A 12 -12.03 3.99 -21.23
N ARG A 13 -13.19 4.14 -21.90
CA ARG A 13 -13.24 4.16 -23.38
C ARG A 13 -12.76 5.48 -23.97
N ASP A 14 -12.95 6.57 -23.24
CA ASP A 14 -12.41 7.87 -23.61
C ASP A 14 -10.87 7.82 -23.54
N TYR A 15 -10.22 8.23 -24.63
CA TYR A 15 -8.78 8.11 -24.76
C TYR A 15 -8.03 8.93 -23.71
N GLN A 16 -8.52 10.13 -23.39
CA GLN A 16 -7.84 11.01 -22.45
C GLN A 16 -7.96 10.48 -21.02
N ALA A 17 -9.14 10.00 -20.63
CA ALA A 17 -9.35 9.35 -19.35
C ALA A 17 -8.57 8.04 -19.24
N ALA A 18 -8.46 7.25 -20.32
CA ALA A 18 -7.64 6.04 -20.33
C ALA A 18 -6.16 6.36 -20.08
N LYS A 19 -5.64 7.40 -20.73
CA LYS A 19 -4.26 7.87 -20.54
C LYS A 19 -4.03 8.36 -19.10
N GLU A 20 -4.91 9.19 -18.58
CA GLU A 20 -4.82 9.70 -17.19
C GLU A 20 -4.86 8.55 -16.17
N ALA A 21 -5.69 7.53 -16.39
CA ALA A 21 -5.79 6.38 -15.48
C ALA A 21 -4.51 5.53 -15.48
N LEU A 22 -3.85 5.39 -16.63
CA LEU A 22 -2.56 4.71 -16.74
C LEU A 22 -1.44 5.53 -16.06
N GLU A 23 -1.40 6.84 -16.30
CA GLU A 23 -0.42 7.73 -15.66
C GLU A 23 -0.54 7.70 -14.13
N TRP A 24 -1.76 7.64 -13.60
CA TRP A 24 -1.99 7.44 -12.17
C TRP A 24 -1.52 6.07 -11.69
N GLU A 25 -1.83 5.00 -12.40
CA GLU A 25 -1.37 3.66 -12.03
C GLU A 25 0.16 3.59 -11.94
N GLU A 26 0.87 4.06 -12.96
CA GLU A 26 2.33 4.09 -13.01
C GLU A 26 2.92 4.95 -11.88
N TYR A 27 2.39 6.15 -11.70
CA TYR A 27 2.83 7.06 -10.64
C TYR A 27 2.63 6.44 -9.24
N LEU A 28 1.49 5.81 -8.99
CA LEU A 28 1.18 5.22 -7.69
C LEU A 28 2.02 3.98 -7.41
N ASP A 29 2.30 3.15 -8.42
CA ASP A 29 3.19 2.00 -8.27
C ASP A 29 4.59 2.43 -7.84
N GLU A 30 5.13 3.48 -8.49
CA GLU A 30 6.47 3.98 -8.18
C GLU A 30 6.55 4.76 -6.86
N GLU A 31 5.64 5.72 -6.65
CA GLU A 31 5.74 6.67 -5.53
C GLU A 31 5.07 6.18 -4.25
N ILE A 32 4.12 5.25 -4.35
CA ILE A 32 3.51 4.62 -3.17
C ILE A 32 3.97 3.17 -3.08
N GLY A 33 3.79 2.36 -4.12
CA GLY A 33 3.99 0.91 -4.06
C GLY A 33 5.43 0.49 -3.71
N VAL A 34 6.42 1.08 -4.36
CA VAL A 34 7.84 0.84 -4.01
C VAL A 34 8.20 1.47 -2.67
N GLN A 35 7.80 2.73 -2.47
CA GLN A 35 8.26 3.52 -1.33
C GLN A 35 7.69 3.01 0.00
N ILE A 36 6.39 2.70 0.05
CA ILE A 36 5.73 2.21 1.27
C ILE A 36 6.34 0.89 1.74
N ARG A 37 6.69 -0.01 0.81
CA ARG A 37 7.31 -1.31 1.14
C ARG A 37 8.72 -1.12 1.67
N LEU A 38 9.55 -0.31 1.00
CA LEU A 38 10.92 -0.04 1.43
C LEU A 38 10.92 0.56 2.84
N TRP A 39 10.13 1.62 3.05
CA TRP A 39 9.99 2.26 4.35
C TRP A 39 9.45 1.30 5.43
N PHE A 40 8.39 0.56 5.12
CA PHE A 40 7.80 -0.41 6.03
C PHE A 40 8.80 -1.51 6.45
N TYR A 41 9.55 -2.05 5.49
CA TYR A 41 10.55 -3.10 5.76
C TYR A 41 11.73 -2.58 6.58
N TYR A 42 12.13 -1.32 6.43
CA TYR A 42 13.17 -0.73 7.27
C TYR A 42 12.84 -0.83 8.77
N TYR A 43 11.59 -0.54 9.16
CA TYR A 43 11.14 -0.64 10.55
C TYR A 43 10.74 -2.05 10.98
N THR A 44 10.27 -2.88 10.04
CA THR A 44 9.67 -4.19 10.39
C THR A 44 10.69 -5.33 10.36
N LEU A 45 11.63 -5.36 9.42
CA LEU A 45 12.61 -6.45 9.31
C LEU A 45 13.59 -6.60 10.50
N PRO A 46 13.90 -5.55 11.29
CA PRO A 46 14.65 -5.74 12.54
C PRO A 46 13.89 -6.55 13.59
N ASP A 47 12.55 -6.50 13.58
CA ASP A 47 11.65 -7.21 14.49
C ASP A 47 11.17 -8.52 13.84
N ARG A 48 11.84 -9.62 14.18
CA ARG A 48 11.57 -10.94 13.60
C ARG A 48 10.11 -11.35 13.76
N ASP A 49 9.53 -11.19 14.94
CA ASP A 49 8.19 -11.72 15.21
C ASP A 49 7.13 -10.94 14.43
N ARG A 50 7.25 -9.60 14.36
CA ARG A 50 6.38 -8.78 13.52
C ARG A 50 6.58 -9.04 12.03
N ALA A 51 7.82 -9.17 11.58
CA ALA A 51 8.11 -9.50 10.18
C ALA A 51 7.54 -10.85 9.77
N LEU A 52 7.67 -11.88 10.62
CA LEU A 52 7.07 -13.19 10.38
C LEU A 52 5.54 -13.12 10.42
N GLY A 53 4.96 -12.32 11.31
CA GLY A 53 3.52 -12.10 11.38
C GLY A 53 2.92 -11.61 10.07
N PHE A 54 3.61 -10.68 9.41
CA PHE A 54 3.20 -10.16 8.09
C PHE A 54 3.61 -11.09 6.93
N LEU A 55 4.86 -11.56 6.86
CA LEU A 55 5.37 -12.37 5.73
C LEU A 55 4.67 -13.73 5.63
N LEU A 56 4.15 -14.24 6.75
CA LEU A 56 3.46 -15.53 6.82
C LEU A 56 1.94 -15.36 6.96
N GLU A 57 1.40 -14.17 6.72
CA GLU A 57 -0.05 -13.95 6.65
C GLU A 57 -0.62 -14.79 5.50
N GLY A 58 -1.51 -15.74 5.81
CA GLY A 58 -2.07 -16.69 4.83
C GLY A 58 -1.17 -17.89 4.49
N ALA A 59 0.04 -17.99 5.05
CA ALA A 59 0.93 -19.13 4.80
C ALA A 59 0.44 -20.41 5.51
N PRO A 60 0.71 -21.61 4.95
CA PRO A 60 0.44 -22.88 5.61
C PRO A 60 1.15 -23.02 6.97
N TRP A 61 0.61 -23.89 7.83
CA TRP A 61 1.11 -24.06 9.20
C TRP A 61 2.62 -24.39 9.28
N TYR A 62 3.15 -25.15 8.31
CA TYR A 62 4.57 -25.51 8.25
C TYR A 62 5.48 -24.31 7.95
N GLY A 63 4.95 -23.27 7.28
CA GLY A 63 5.68 -22.03 7.02
C GLY A 63 6.08 -21.36 8.33
N ARG A 64 5.18 -21.36 9.33
CA ARG A 64 5.46 -20.80 10.66
C ARG A 64 6.53 -21.57 11.44
N LEU A 65 6.77 -22.84 11.12
CA LEU A 65 7.78 -23.66 11.78
C LEU A 65 9.16 -23.52 11.11
N LEU A 66 9.21 -23.53 9.77
CA LEU A 66 10.47 -23.60 9.02
C LEU A 66 11.04 -22.22 8.67
N TYR A 67 10.18 -21.25 8.35
CA TYR A 67 10.60 -19.91 7.93
C TYR A 67 11.44 -19.15 8.98
N PRO A 68 11.18 -19.29 10.29
CA PRO A 68 12.00 -18.63 11.30
C PRO A 68 13.48 -19.06 11.28
N LEU A 69 13.80 -20.25 10.73
CA LEU A 69 15.18 -20.75 10.58
C LEU A 69 15.94 -20.06 9.44
N ILE A 70 15.25 -19.79 8.33
CA ILE A 70 15.85 -19.14 7.15
C ILE A 70 15.72 -17.61 7.19
N TYR A 71 14.94 -17.07 8.14
CA TYR A 71 14.64 -15.65 8.25
C TYR A 71 15.87 -14.72 8.19
N PRO A 72 17.00 -14.99 8.86
CA PRO A 72 18.18 -14.11 8.76
C PRO A 72 18.69 -13.95 7.32
N LYS A 73 18.65 -15.02 6.51
CA LYS A 73 19.04 -14.97 5.10
C LYS A 73 18.01 -14.20 4.26
N VAL A 74 16.73 -14.42 4.52
CA VAL A 74 15.64 -13.69 3.86
C VAL A 74 15.75 -12.20 4.15
N ARG A 75 15.94 -11.83 5.42
CA ARG A 75 16.16 -10.44 5.84
C ARG A 75 17.33 -9.81 5.10
N SER A 76 18.50 -10.47 5.08
CA SER A 76 19.67 -9.95 4.36
C SER A 76 19.35 -9.75 2.88
N ALA A 77 18.79 -10.76 2.21
CA ALA A 77 18.46 -10.68 0.79
C ALA A 77 17.47 -9.54 0.48
N MET A 78 16.43 -9.35 1.31
CA MET A 78 15.49 -8.23 1.17
C MET A 78 16.20 -6.89 1.39
N THR A 79 17.01 -6.77 2.45
CA THR A 79 17.76 -5.56 2.75
C THR A 79 18.70 -5.18 1.61
N ASP A 80 19.42 -6.13 1.04
CA ASP A 80 20.40 -5.90 -0.02
C ASP A 80 19.70 -5.59 -1.35
N HIS A 81 18.75 -6.43 -1.77
CA HIS A 81 18.10 -6.30 -3.08
C HIS A 81 17.21 -5.06 -3.21
N MET A 82 16.62 -4.61 -2.10
CA MET A 82 15.78 -3.41 -2.05
C MET A 82 16.51 -2.19 -1.50
N ASN A 83 17.83 -2.28 -1.28
CA ASN A 83 18.66 -1.20 -0.74
C ASN A 83 18.07 -0.56 0.53
N ILE A 84 17.65 -1.38 1.49
CA ILE A 84 16.94 -0.92 2.70
C ILE A 84 17.96 -0.41 3.72
N ASN A 85 18.00 0.90 3.92
CA ASN A 85 18.85 1.55 4.90
C ASN A 85 18.20 2.85 5.38
N ALA A 86 18.82 3.53 6.35
CA ALA A 86 18.24 4.73 6.94
C ALA A 86 18.02 5.87 5.92
N ALA A 87 18.94 6.03 4.96
CA ALA A 87 18.85 7.08 3.95
C ALA A 87 17.73 6.78 2.93
N SER A 88 17.67 5.55 2.41
CA SER A 88 16.62 5.15 1.47
C SER A 88 15.24 5.10 2.14
N ALA A 89 15.14 4.69 3.41
CA ALA A 89 13.89 4.70 4.15
C ALA A 89 13.37 6.13 4.36
N LYS A 90 14.25 7.08 4.68
CA LYS A 90 13.89 8.50 4.79
C LYS A 90 13.39 9.05 3.46
N GLN A 91 14.13 8.81 2.37
CA GLN A 91 13.74 9.26 1.03
C GLN A 91 12.41 8.64 0.59
N ALA A 92 12.21 7.34 0.85
CA ALA A 92 10.96 6.66 0.55
C ALA A 92 9.77 7.27 1.32
N GLN A 93 9.97 7.62 2.60
CA GLN A 93 8.95 8.32 3.37
C GLN A 93 8.59 9.66 2.76
N GLU A 94 9.59 10.48 2.38
CA GLU A 94 9.37 11.80 1.77
C GLU A 94 8.59 11.70 0.45
N ARG A 95 8.99 10.76 -0.43
CA ARG A 95 8.31 10.49 -1.71
C ARG A 95 6.87 10.03 -1.50
N MET A 96 6.67 9.04 -0.63
CA MET A 96 5.35 8.54 -0.29
C MET A 96 4.47 9.65 0.27
N LEU A 97 4.98 10.50 1.16
CA LEU A 97 4.21 11.60 1.73
C LEU A 97 3.78 12.63 0.68
N ALA A 98 4.66 12.95 -0.29
CA ALA A 98 4.33 13.82 -1.41
C ALA A 98 3.23 13.21 -2.30
N ALA A 99 3.29 11.90 -2.55
CA ALA A 99 2.27 11.19 -3.32
C ALA A 99 0.92 11.14 -2.59
N LEU A 100 0.91 10.94 -1.27
CA LEU A 100 -0.30 11.01 -0.44
C LEU A 100 -0.92 12.41 -0.45
N GLU A 101 -0.10 13.46 -0.44
CA GLU A 101 -0.60 14.84 -0.57
C GLU A 101 -1.23 15.09 -1.94
N ARG A 102 -0.60 14.60 -3.01
CA ARG A 102 -1.18 14.66 -4.35
C ARG A 102 -2.52 13.91 -4.40
N LEU A 103 -2.60 12.73 -3.79
CA LEU A 103 -3.84 11.95 -3.71
C LEU A 103 -4.95 12.74 -3.01
N ASP A 104 -4.64 13.32 -1.84
CA ASP A 104 -5.58 14.13 -1.08
C ASP A 104 -6.06 15.35 -1.85
N SER A 105 -5.19 16.01 -2.61
CA SER A 105 -5.56 17.18 -3.42
C SER A 105 -6.65 16.84 -4.45
N VAL A 106 -6.56 15.67 -5.08
CA VAL A 106 -7.54 15.19 -6.06
C VAL A 106 -8.82 14.73 -5.37
N LEU A 107 -8.69 13.98 -4.28
CA LEU A 107 -9.82 13.39 -3.55
C LEU A 107 -10.64 14.41 -2.74
N LYS A 108 -10.14 15.63 -2.55
CA LYS A 108 -10.91 16.75 -1.99
C LYS A 108 -12.06 17.17 -2.92
N GLU A 109 -11.85 17.07 -4.23
CA GLU A 109 -12.79 17.57 -5.25
C GLU A 109 -13.51 16.45 -5.99
N ARG A 110 -12.94 15.25 -6.00
CA ARG A 110 -13.41 14.13 -6.80
C ARG A 110 -13.65 12.88 -5.97
N ARG A 111 -14.63 12.09 -6.41
CA ARG A 111 -14.91 10.76 -5.84
C ARG A 111 -13.94 9.69 -6.32
N PHE A 112 -13.47 9.80 -7.56
CA PHE A 112 -12.53 8.90 -8.21
C PHE A 112 -11.32 9.70 -8.69
N LEU A 113 -10.19 9.03 -8.91
CA LEU A 113 -8.97 9.68 -9.39
C LEU A 113 -9.12 10.18 -10.83
N VAL A 114 -9.90 9.47 -11.66
CA VAL A 114 -10.08 9.77 -13.08
C VAL A 114 -11.55 9.76 -13.46
N ALA A 115 -12.00 10.84 -14.11
CA ALA A 115 -13.39 11.05 -14.53
C ALA A 115 -14.40 10.80 -13.38
N ASP A 116 -15.61 10.36 -13.72
CA ASP A 116 -16.72 10.13 -12.77
C ASP A 116 -16.98 8.64 -12.48
N SER A 117 -15.99 7.77 -12.73
CA SER A 117 -16.15 6.31 -12.58
C SER A 117 -14.94 5.66 -11.92
N PHE A 118 -15.14 4.48 -11.32
CA PHE A 118 -14.05 3.67 -10.78
C PHE A 118 -13.18 3.11 -11.92
N THR A 119 -11.87 3.33 -11.83
CA THR A 119 -10.90 2.93 -12.85
C THR A 119 -9.75 2.12 -12.24
N ARG A 120 -8.80 1.73 -13.09
CA ARG A 120 -7.54 1.13 -12.68
C ARG A 120 -6.72 2.02 -11.75
N ALA A 121 -6.80 3.34 -11.89
CA ALA A 121 -6.13 4.27 -10.97
C ALA A 121 -6.63 4.08 -9.53
N ASP A 122 -7.97 4.02 -9.36
CA ASP A 122 -8.60 3.86 -8.05
C ASP A 122 -8.28 2.48 -7.45
N LEU A 123 -8.34 1.43 -8.28
CA LEU A 123 -7.98 0.07 -7.89
C LEU A 123 -6.53 0.01 -7.40
N THR A 124 -5.59 0.60 -8.14
CA THR A 124 -4.17 0.62 -7.79
C THR A 124 -3.94 1.34 -6.47
N ALA A 125 -4.49 2.56 -6.30
CA ALA A 125 -4.38 3.29 -5.03
C ALA A 125 -4.94 2.48 -3.85
N CYS A 126 -6.14 1.90 -4.01
CA CYS A 126 -6.78 1.11 -2.96
C CYS A 126 -6.01 -0.17 -2.65
N ALA A 127 -5.50 -0.89 -3.66
CA ALA A 127 -4.75 -2.12 -3.47
C ALA A 127 -3.44 -1.87 -2.73
N LEU A 128 -2.72 -0.81 -3.08
CA LEU A 128 -1.44 -0.46 -2.45
C LEU A 128 -1.63 0.07 -1.02
N LEU A 129 -2.67 0.86 -0.77
CA LEU A 129 -2.88 1.52 0.53
C LEU A 129 -3.76 0.73 1.49
N SER A 130 -4.54 -0.27 1.05
CA SER A 130 -5.43 -1.03 1.92
C SER A 130 -4.75 -1.67 3.14
N PRO A 131 -3.54 -2.28 3.02
CA PRO A 131 -2.83 -2.80 4.18
C PRO A 131 -2.49 -1.70 5.19
N TYR A 132 -2.08 -0.51 4.72
CA TYR A 132 -1.74 0.64 5.56
C TYR A 132 -2.97 1.26 6.23
N CYS A 133 -4.07 1.39 5.49
CA CYS A 133 -5.33 1.91 6.01
C CYS A 133 -6.05 0.90 6.93
N ALA A 134 -5.58 -0.34 6.99
CA ALA A 134 -6.15 -1.43 7.77
C ALA A 134 -7.63 -1.70 7.45
N SER A 135 -7.97 -1.82 6.15
CA SER A 135 -9.36 -1.93 5.65
C SER A 135 -10.17 -3.16 6.14
N GLY A 136 -9.70 -3.89 7.15
CA GLY A 136 -10.40 -5.00 7.82
C GLY A 136 -9.85 -5.37 9.21
N LYS A 137 -9.04 -4.51 9.84
CA LYS A 137 -8.47 -4.72 11.20
C LYS A 137 -8.84 -3.53 12.09
N SER A 138 -9.08 -3.76 13.38
CA SER A 138 -9.25 -2.66 14.35
C SER A 138 -7.91 -1.95 14.60
N ASP A 139 -7.95 -0.73 15.12
CA ASP A 139 -6.73 0.02 15.45
C ASP A 139 -5.87 -0.73 16.48
N ALA A 140 -6.49 -1.38 17.47
CA ALA A 140 -5.77 -2.20 18.44
C ALA A 140 -5.07 -3.40 17.79
N GLN A 141 -5.72 -4.06 16.84
CA GLN A 141 -5.13 -5.17 16.08
C GLN A 141 -3.96 -4.69 15.21
N PHE A 142 -4.08 -3.52 14.59
CA PHE A 142 -3.00 -2.94 13.80
C PHE A 142 -1.79 -2.60 14.67
N SER A 143 -2.00 -1.88 15.78
CA SER A 143 -0.91 -1.46 16.67
C SER A 143 -0.22 -2.63 17.37
N ALA A 144 -0.91 -3.74 17.62
CA ALA A 144 -0.29 -4.96 18.12
C ALA A 144 0.59 -5.66 17.08
N ALA A 145 0.25 -5.56 15.79
CA ALA A 145 0.93 -6.29 14.72
C ALA A 145 2.16 -5.57 14.16
N PHE A 146 2.24 -4.24 14.27
CA PHE A 146 3.24 -3.44 13.56
C PHE A 146 4.15 -2.60 14.48
N PRO A 147 5.35 -2.19 14.01
CA PRO A 147 6.24 -1.32 14.75
C PRO A 147 5.62 0.04 15.12
N THR A 148 6.13 0.66 16.18
CA THR A 148 5.63 1.94 16.70
C THR A 148 5.71 3.06 15.67
N GLU A 149 6.78 3.08 14.86
CA GLU A 149 7.01 4.08 13.81
C GLU A 149 5.97 3.96 12.69
N VAL A 150 5.62 2.73 12.32
CA VAL A 150 4.57 2.44 11.34
C VAL A 150 3.23 2.93 11.87
N CYS A 151 2.92 2.61 13.13
CA CYS A 151 1.69 3.03 13.78
C CYS A 151 1.59 4.55 13.93
N SER A 152 2.69 5.21 14.34
CA SER A 152 2.73 6.66 14.52
C SER A 152 2.48 7.42 13.22
N LEU A 153 3.11 7.00 12.11
CA LEU A 153 2.84 7.64 10.81
C LEU A 153 1.41 7.38 10.34
N ARG A 154 0.89 6.18 10.56
CA ARG A 154 -0.51 5.85 10.24
C ARG A 154 -1.48 6.73 11.00
N ASP A 155 -1.25 6.92 12.30
CA ASP A 155 -2.11 7.73 13.17
C ASP A 155 -2.19 9.18 12.70
N GLN A 156 -1.09 9.74 12.20
CA GLN A 156 -1.05 11.08 11.58
C GLN A 156 -1.94 11.17 10.33
N HIS A 157 -2.20 10.06 9.64
CA HIS A 157 -2.94 10.02 8.39
C HIS A 157 -4.40 9.62 8.53
N LYS A 158 -4.85 9.12 9.69
CA LYS A 158 -6.22 8.57 9.86
C LYS A 158 -7.34 9.52 9.46
N ASN A 159 -7.13 10.82 9.62
CA ASN A 159 -8.11 11.86 9.32
C ASN A 159 -7.94 12.48 7.92
N ARG A 160 -6.98 12.00 7.12
CA ARG A 160 -6.73 12.50 5.76
C ARG A 160 -7.77 11.97 4.77
N PRO A 161 -8.15 12.75 3.74
CA PRO A 161 -9.12 12.33 2.72
C PRO A 161 -8.86 10.93 2.13
N PHE A 162 -7.63 10.63 1.72
CA PHE A 162 -7.27 9.34 1.12
C PHE A 162 -7.57 8.16 2.05
N PHE A 163 -7.37 8.34 3.36
CA PHE A 163 -7.47 7.26 4.32
C PHE A 163 -8.92 6.76 4.42
N ASN A 164 -9.85 7.71 4.54
CA ASN A 164 -11.28 7.41 4.54
C ASN A 164 -11.75 6.92 3.17
N TRP A 165 -11.24 7.53 2.10
CA TRP A 165 -11.56 7.14 0.74
C TRP A 165 -11.18 5.66 0.45
N VAL A 166 -9.96 5.23 0.78
CA VAL A 166 -9.52 3.82 0.61
C VAL A 166 -10.42 2.87 1.40
N ARG A 167 -10.78 3.20 2.64
CA ARG A 167 -11.66 2.36 3.47
C ARG A 167 -13.06 2.25 2.88
N ASN A 168 -13.62 3.35 2.38
CA ASN A 168 -14.93 3.37 1.75
C ASN A 168 -14.95 2.61 0.42
N MET A 169 -13.92 2.77 -0.41
CA MET A 169 -13.78 2.02 -1.66
C MET A 169 -13.67 0.51 -1.39
N TYR A 170 -12.88 0.12 -0.40
CA TYR A 170 -12.75 -1.29 -0.02
C TYR A 170 -14.08 -1.91 0.41
N GLN A 171 -14.90 -1.19 1.18
CA GLN A 171 -16.24 -1.65 1.57
C GLN A 171 -17.21 -1.72 0.40
N SER A 172 -17.06 -0.84 -0.61
CA SER A 172 -17.97 -0.74 -1.74
C SER A 172 -17.69 -1.74 -2.86
N TYR A 173 -16.45 -2.23 -2.97
CA TYR A 173 -15.99 -3.03 -4.12
C TYR A 173 -15.38 -4.40 -3.75
N ARG A 174 -15.38 -4.82 -2.47
CA ARG A 174 -14.93 -6.15 -2.04
C ARG A 174 -16.04 -7.20 -2.06
#